data_AF-A0A5D0VYX9-F1
#
_entry.id   AF-A0A5D0VYX9-F1
#
_cell.length_a   1.000
_cell.length_b   1.000
_cell.length_c   1.000
_cell.angle_alpha   90.00
_cell.angle_beta   90.00
_cell.angle_gamma   90.00
#
_symmetry.space_group_name_H-M   'P 1'
#
loop_
_entity.id
_entity.type
_entity.pdbx_description
1 polymer ?
#
loop_
_entity_poly.entity_id
_entity_poly.type
_entity_poly.pdbx_seq_one_letter_code
_entity_poly.pdbx_strand_id
1 'polypeptide(L)'
;METAAIQIRRRSSLLPVLLLLVSVGSAFELSSRLMTYVQEEFGTEAHQRLENWQRLHALAANAPVDRQLRLVNSFFNRVSFVSDIRHWGEEDYWATPVELLTTNGGDCEDFSIAKYLTLKSMGVPDDQLRIVYVKALELNQAHMVLAWYPEPDADPLILDNLINDIKLASQRTDLEPVYSFNGDGLWLNQSGGARTRIGEAGKLSRWQDLNSRLTESLRP
;
A
#
# COMPACT_ATOMS: atom_id res chain seq x y z
N MET A 1 1.39 -75.60 -45.11
CA MET A 1 2.08 -74.29 -45.10
C MET A 1 1.05 -73.24 -44.81
N GLU A 2 0.99 -72.75 -43.57
CA GLU A 2 0.53 -71.39 -43.21
C GLU A 2 0.70 -71.23 -41.69
N THR A 3 1.70 -70.43 -41.31
CA THR A 3 1.99 -69.99 -39.95
C THR A 3 1.19 -68.74 -39.64
N ALA A 4 0.21 -68.82 -38.74
CA ALA A 4 -0.53 -67.65 -38.25
C ALA A 4 0.21 -67.02 -37.06
N ALA A 5 0.78 -65.83 -37.28
CA ALA A 5 1.44 -65.02 -36.27
C ALA A 5 0.43 -64.30 -35.37
N ILE A 6 0.56 -64.45 -34.05
CA ILE A 6 -0.24 -63.73 -33.05
C ILE A 6 0.39 -62.36 -32.83
N GLN A 7 -0.27 -61.29 -33.29
CA GLN A 7 0.12 -59.90 -33.03
C GLN A 7 -0.31 -59.47 -31.62
N ILE A 8 0.65 -59.27 -30.73
CA ILE A 8 0.43 -58.68 -29.41
C ILE A 8 0.40 -57.15 -29.56
N ARG A 9 -0.81 -56.55 -29.49
CA ARG A 9 -0.99 -55.09 -29.40
C ARG A 9 -0.49 -54.59 -28.03
N ARG A 10 0.67 -53.93 -28.00
CA ARG A 10 1.09 -53.10 -26.85
C ARG A 10 0.15 -51.89 -26.74
N ARG A 11 -0.65 -51.83 -25.66
CA ARG A 11 -1.36 -50.62 -25.26
C ARG A 11 -0.37 -49.70 -24.53
N SER A 12 0.03 -48.62 -25.18
CA SER A 12 0.80 -47.54 -24.56
C SER A 12 -0.14 -46.70 -23.69
N SER A 13 -0.10 -46.91 -22.37
CA SER A 13 -0.80 -46.07 -21.40
C SER A 13 0.02 -44.80 -21.19
N LEU A 14 -0.44 -43.67 -21.74
CA LEU A 14 0.10 -42.34 -21.43
C LEU A 14 -0.45 -41.91 -20.07
N LEU A 15 0.40 -41.89 -19.04
CA LEU A 15 0.06 -41.27 -17.75
C LEU A 15 0.11 -39.74 -17.92
N PRO A 16 -0.94 -38.98 -17.57
CA PRO A 16 -0.85 -37.54 -17.56
C PRO A 16 0.00 -37.11 -16.36
N VAL A 17 1.17 -36.52 -16.62
CA VAL A 17 2.00 -35.87 -15.61
C VAL A 17 1.30 -34.57 -15.22
N LEU A 18 0.67 -34.57 -14.06
CA LEU A 18 0.08 -33.38 -13.45
C LEU A 18 1.23 -32.50 -12.92
N LEU A 19 1.64 -31.50 -13.70
CA LEU A 19 2.55 -30.45 -13.26
C LEU A 19 1.82 -29.56 -12.24
N LEU A 20 2.07 -29.81 -10.95
CA LEU A 20 1.76 -28.87 -9.88
C LEU A 20 2.64 -27.63 -10.05
N LEU A 21 2.07 -26.59 -10.64
CA LEU A 21 2.61 -25.23 -10.58
C LEU A 21 2.48 -24.75 -9.13
N VAL A 22 3.50 -24.98 -8.31
CA VAL A 22 3.63 -24.31 -7.02
C VAL A 22 4.01 -22.87 -7.32
N SER A 23 3.01 -21.98 -7.33
CA SER A 23 3.24 -20.54 -7.32
C SER A 23 3.82 -20.19 -5.95
N VAL A 24 5.14 -20.13 -5.85
CA VAL A 24 5.82 -19.52 -4.71
C VAL A 24 5.58 -18.01 -4.84
N GLY A 25 4.46 -17.53 -4.29
CA GLY A 25 4.30 -16.11 -4.03
C GLY A 25 5.29 -15.75 -2.94
N SER A 26 6.27 -14.91 -3.24
CA SER A 26 7.19 -14.38 -2.23
C SER A 26 6.36 -13.69 -1.16
N ALA A 27 6.37 -14.22 0.06
CA ALA A 27 5.77 -13.54 1.20
C ALA A 27 6.50 -12.19 1.38
N PHE A 28 5.75 -11.14 1.69
CA PHE A 28 6.36 -9.87 2.09
C PHE A 28 7.09 -10.10 3.42
N GLU A 29 8.42 -10.20 3.34
CA GLU A 29 9.28 -10.45 4.48
C GLU A 29 10.27 -9.31 4.66
N LEU A 30 10.23 -8.68 5.84
CA LEU A 30 11.22 -7.70 6.25
C LEU A 30 12.53 -8.42 6.60
N SER A 31 13.67 -7.80 6.31
CA SER A 31 14.97 -8.44 6.54
C SER A 31 15.19 -8.72 8.03
N SER A 32 15.83 -9.86 8.34
CA SER A 32 16.16 -10.20 9.74
C SER A 32 17.02 -9.11 10.38
N ARG A 33 17.88 -8.44 9.60
CA ARG A 33 18.67 -7.30 10.04
C ARG A 33 17.79 -6.15 10.53
N LEU A 34 16.80 -5.73 9.75
CA LEU A 34 15.86 -4.68 10.15
C LEU A 34 15.07 -5.10 11.40
N MET A 35 14.56 -6.33 11.41
CA MET A 35 13.75 -6.84 12.52
C MET A 35 14.54 -6.90 13.83
N THR A 36 15.81 -7.33 13.79
CA THR A 36 16.72 -7.32 14.95
C THR A 36 17.03 -5.89 15.39
N TYR A 37 17.39 -5.00 14.45
CA TYR A 37 17.66 -3.59 14.76
C TYR A 37 16.47 -2.93 15.48
N VAL A 38 15.25 -3.12 14.98
CA VAL A 38 14.05 -2.53 15.59
C VAL A 38 13.79 -3.11 16.98
N GLN A 39 14.02 -4.41 17.18
CA GLN A 39 13.88 -5.06 18.48
C GLN A 39 14.91 -4.52 19.51
N GLU A 40 16.15 -4.30 19.08
CA GLU A 40 17.24 -3.82 19.94
C GLU A 40 17.09 -2.34 20.30
N GLU A 41 16.77 -1.48 19.32
CA GLU A 41 16.75 -0.03 19.50
C GLU A 41 15.38 0.52 19.94
N PHE A 42 14.28 -0.09 19.49
CA PHE A 42 12.91 0.40 19.72
C PHE A 42 12.05 -0.55 20.55
N GLY A 43 12.58 -1.74 20.86
CA GLY A 43 11.95 -2.70 21.76
C GLY A 43 10.87 -3.58 21.13
N THR A 44 10.31 -4.46 21.97
CA THR A 44 9.43 -5.56 21.53
C THR A 44 8.12 -5.08 20.91
N GLU A 45 7.55 -3.97 21.38
CA GLU A 45 6.30 -3.47 20.81
C GLU A 45 6.47 -2.97 19.37
N ALA A 46 7.59 -2.30 19.08
CA ALA A 46 7.92 -1.84 17.73
C ALA A 46 8.14 -3.02 16.79
N HIS A 47 8.92 -4.00 17.23
CA HIS A 47 9.13 -5.24 16.50
C HIS A 47 7.79 -5.95 16.20
N GLN A 48 6.91 -6.06 17.20
CA GLN A 48 5.61 -6.71 17.04
C GLN A 48 4.69 -5.98 16.04
N ARG A 49 4.75 -4.64 15.95
CA ARG A 49 4.01 -3.87 14.94
C ARG A 49 4.49 -4.19 13.52
N LEU A 50 5.79 -4.36 13.30
CA LEU A 50 6.34 -4.79 12.02
C LEU A 50 5.96 -6.23 11.66
N GLU A 51 6.02 -7.16 12.62
CA GLU A 51 5.53 -8.53 12.40
C GLU A 51 4.04 -8.53 12.02
N ASN A 52 3.22 -7.71 12.70
CA ASN A 52 1.80 -7.59 12.41
C ASN A 52 1.54 -7.02 11.02
N TRP A 53 2.41 -6.14 10.52
CA TRP A 53 2.35 -5.64 9.16
C TRP A 53 2.67 -6.73 8.12
N GLN A 54 3.68 -7.57 8.37
CA GLN A 54 3.95 -8.75 7.54
C GLN A 54 2.77 -9.73 7.53
N ARG A 55 2.15 -9.99 8.69
CA ARG A 55 0.95 -10.83 8.81
C ARG A 55 -0.25 -10.23 8.07
N LEU A 56 -0.45 -8.92 8.13
CA LEU A 56 -1.47 -8.23 7.33
C LEU A 56 -1.26 -8.49 5.84
N HIS A 57 -0.02 -8.34 5.35
CA HIS A 57 0.31 -8.58 3.95
C HIS A 57 0.00 -10.03 3.55
N ALA A 58 0.49 -11.00 4.30
CA ALA A 58 0.22 -12.42 4.06
C ALA A 58 -1.28 -12.77 4.04
N LEU A 59 -2.08 -12.11 4.89
CA LEU A 59 -3.53 -12.33 4.97
C LEU A 59 -4.29 -11.69 3.81
N ALA A 60 -3.89 -10.48 3.39
CA ALA A 60 -4.68 -9.63 2.50
C ALA A 60 -4.21 -9.64 1.04
N ALA A 61 -2.95 -10.02 0.74
CA ALA A 61 -2.39 -9.92 -0.60
C ALA A 61 -3.23 -10.60 -1.70
N ASN A 62 -3.90 -11.71 -1.38
CA ASN A 62 -4.77 -12.44 -2.33
C ASN A 62 -6.27 -12.21 -2.08
N ALA A 63 -6.64 -11.29 -1.20
CA ALA A 63 -8.04 -10.95 -0.93
C ALA A 63 -8.61 -10.02 -2.03
N PRO A 64 -9.94 -9.99 -2.19
CA PRO A 64 -10.59 -8.95 -3.00
C PRO A 64 -10.17 -7.54 -2.56
N VAL A 65 -10.04 -6.62 -3.53
CA VAL A 65 -9.51 -5.26 -3.30
C VAL A 65 -10.30 -4.53 -2.21
N ASP A 66 -11.63 -4.66 -2.18
CA ASP A 66 -12.45 -4.03 -1.14
C ASP A 66 -12.07 -4.47 0.28
N ARG A 67 -11.67 -5.74 0.44
CA ARG A 67 -11.16 -6.29 1.71
C ARG A 67 -9.75 -5.80 2.00
N GLN A 68 -8.88 -5.70 0.99
CA GLN A 68 -7.54 -5.12 1.15
C GLN A 68 -7.63 -3.68 1.66
N LEU A 69 -8.46 -2.84 1.02
CA LEU A 69 -8.67 -1.44 1.42
C LEU A 69 -9.09 -1.33 2.89
N ARG A 70 -10.09 -2.11 3.32
CA ARG A 70 -10.59 -2.08 4.70
C ARG A 70 -9.53 -2.54 5.70
N LEU A 71 -8.85 -3.66 5.43
CA LEU A 71 -7.83 -4.19 6.34
C LEU A 71 -6.64 -3.24 6.47
N VAL A 72 -6.16 -2.68 5.36
CA VAL A 72 -5.05 -1.72 5.35
C VAL A 72 -5.46 -0.42 6.05
N ASN A 73 -6.64 0.13 5.77
CA ASN A 73 -7.11 1.36 6.40
C ASN A 73 -7.18 1.21 7.93
N SER A 74 -7.90 0.19 8.40
CA SER A 74 -8.03 -0.09 9.83
C SER A 74 -6.70 -0.47 10.48
N PHE A 75 -5.77 -1.08 9.74
CA PHE A 75 -4.46 -1.44 10.29
C PHE A 75 -3.67 -0.21 10.70
N PHE A 76 -3.47 0.73 9.77
CA PHE A 76 -2.66 1.93 10.00
C PHE A 76 -3.36 2.97 10.87
N ASN A 77 -4.69 3.03 10.87
CA ASN A 77 -5.46 3.93 11.73
C ASN A 77 -5.36 3.61 13.23
N ARG A 78 -4.60 2.58 13.63
CA ARG A 78 -4.27 2.28 15.03
C ARG A 78 -2.99 2.97 15.52
N VAL A 79 -2.20 3.52 14.60
CA VAL A 79 -1.03 4.34 14.92
C VAL A 79 -1.49 5.66 15.53
N SER A 80 -0.68 6.26 16.41
CA SER A 80 -1.01 7.54 17.03
C SER A 80 -0.76 8.70 16.06
N PHE A 81 -1.69 9.65 16.00
CA PHE A 81 -1.44 10.90 15.27
C PHE A 81 -0.47 11.79 16.07
N VAL A 82 0.68 12.11 15.47
CA VAL A 82 1.70 13.00 16.04
C VAL A 82 2.26 13.87 14.91
N SER A 83 2.08 15.19 15.02
CA SER A 83 2.64 16.17 14.07
C SER A 83 4.15 16.06 13.95
N ASP A 84 4.69 16.24 12.76
CA ASP A 84 6.12 16.14 12.48
C ASP A 84 7.01 16.97 13.41
N ILE A 85 6.66 18.23 13.65
CA ILE A 85 7.48 19.09 14.51
C ILE A 85 7.65 18.54 15.93
N ARG A 86 6.67 17.78 16.42
CA ARG A 86 6.75 17.11 17.73
C ARG A 86 7.44 15.76 17.66
N HIS A 87 7.31 15.07 16.53
CA HIS A 87 7.81 13.71 16.36
C HIS A 87 9.27 13.70 15.90
N TRP A 88 9.57 14.43 14.83
CA TRP A 88 10.84 14.47 14.12
C TRP A 88 11.65 15.75 14.42
N GLY A 89 11.00 16.81 14.91
CA GLY A 89 11.65 18.12 15.10
C GLY A 89 11.86 18.88 13.78
N GLU A 90 11.25 18.39 12.70
CA GLU A 90 11.25 18.95 11.34
C GLU A 90 9.79 19.13 10.90
N GLU A 91 9.51 20.05 9.98
CA GLU A 91 8.18 20.17 9.38
C GLU A 91 8.10 19.40 8.06
N ASP A 92 6.98 18.70 7.81
CA ASP A 92 6.66 18.05 6.53
C ASP A 92 7.70 16.97 6.16
N TYR A 93 7.99 16.11 7.16
CA TYR A 93 8.86 14.93 7.07
C TYR A 93 8.01 13.71 6.72
N TRP A 94 8.17 13.19 5.51
CA TRP A 94 7.37 12.05 5.07
C TRP A 94 7.99 10.74 5.58
N ALA A 95 7.39 10.12 6.59
CA ALA A 95 7.85 8.85 7.14
C ALA A 95 7.52 7.67 6.23
N THR A 96 8.44 6.70 6.20
CA THR A 96 8.23 5.39 5.60
C THR A 96 7.24 4.57 6.45
N PRO A 97 6.61 3.53 5.88
CA PRO A 97 5.78 2.62 6.69
C PRO A 97 6.55 1.96 7.85
N VAL A 98 7.86 1.71 7.66
CA VAL A 98 8.74 1.14 8.69
C VAL A 98 8.92 2.14 9.83
N GLU A 99 9.23 3.40 9.54
CA GLU A 99 9.39 4.45 10.56
C GLU A 99 8.08 4.69 11.32
N LEU A 100 6.98 4.90 10.59
CA LEU A 100 5.64 5.10 11.15
C LEU A 100 5.28 4.00 12.18
N LEU A 101 5.50 2.73 11.80
CA LEU A 101 5.21 1.60 12.67
C LEU A 101 6.26 1.43 13.77
N THR A 102 7.52 1.74 13.52
CA THR A 102 8.59 1.59 14.52
C THR A 102 8.38 2.57 15.67
N THR A 103 8.11 3.85 15.37
CA THR A 103 7.92 4.89 16.38
C THR A 103 6.47 5.01 16.89
N ASN A 104 5.52 4.37 16.21
CA ASN A 104 4.08 4.41 16.52
C ASN A 104 3.48 5.83 16.48
N GLY A 105 4.02 6.68 15.61
CA GLY A 105 3.59 8.07 15.44
C GLY A 105 3.77 8.53 14.01
N GLY A 106 2.87 9.40 13.56
CA GLY A 106 2.97 10.10 12.28
C GLY A 106 1.77 11.00 12.08
N ASP A 107 1.76 11.80 11.03
CA ASP A 107 0.63 12.67 10.70
C ASP A 107 -0.07 12.26 9.38
N CYS A 108 -0.79 13.16 8.71
CA CYS A 108 -1.76 12.75 7.70
C CYS A 108 -1.13 12.12 6.44
N GLU A 109 0.04 12.62 6.03
CA GLU A 109 0.83 12.09 4.93
C GLU A 109 1.32 10.68 5.23
N ASP A 110 1.86 10.45 6.42
CA ASP A 110 2.50 9.19 6.79
C ASP A 110 1.49 8.05 6.71
N PHE A 111 0.27 8.28 7.19
CA PHE A 111 -0.81 7.32 7.11
C PHE A 111 -1.21 7.06 5.64
N SER A 112 -1.32 8.12 4.83
CA SER A 112 -1.70 8.00 3.42
C SER A 112 -0.65 7.26 2.61
N ILE A 113 0.63 7.57 2.83
CA ILE A 113 1.78 6.94 2.19
C ILE A 113 1.90 5.47 2.62
N ALA A 114 1.76 5.18 3.90
CA ALA A 114 1.86 3.81 4.40
C ALA A 114 0.75 2.91 3.84
N LYS A 115 -0.48 3.42 3.74
CA LYS A 115 -1.60 2.71 3.09
C LYS A 115 -1.32 2.52 1.60
N TYR A 116 -0.85 3.56 0.91
CA TYR A 116 -0.57 3.54 -0.53
C TYR A 116 0.49 2.48 -0.87
N LEU A 117 1.65 2.53 -0.20
CA LEU A 117 2.75 1.59 -0.44
C LEU A 117 2.36 0.15 -0.09
N THR A 118 1.60 -0.03 0.99
CA THR A 118 1.12 -1.37 1.38
C THR A 118 0.17 -1.94 0.34
N LEU A 119 -0.84 -1.18 -0.11
CA LEU A 119 -1.79 -1.65 -1.13
C LEU A 119 -1.10 -1.92 -2.47
N LYS A 120 -0.17 -1.05 -2.89
CA LYS A 120 0.66 -1.28 -4.07
C LYS A 120 1.47 -2.58 -3.95
N SER A 121 2.08 -2.84 -2.80
CA SER A 121 2.82 -4.10 -2.54
C SER A 121 1.93 -5.34 -2.51
N MET A 122 0.61 -5.18 -2.31
CA MET A 122 -0.39 -6.25 -2.41
C MET A 122 -0.93 -6.43 -3.83
N GLY A 123 -0.44 -5.66 -4.80
CA GLY A 123 -0.82 -5.78 -6.22
C GLY A 123 -1.99 -4.90 -6.64
N VAL A 124 -2.46 -3.96 -5.81
CA VAL A 124 -3.41 -2.95 -6.26
C VAL A 124 -2.72 -2.05 -7.31
N PRO A 125 -3.31 -1.88 -8.52
CA PRO A 125 -2.70 -1.07 -9.57
C PRO A 125 -2.40 0.38 -9.14
N ASP A 126 -1.24 0.89 -9.57
CA ASP A 126 -0.77 2.23 -9.20
C ASP A 126 -1.69 3.34 -9.70
N ASP A 127 -2.27 3.16 -10.88
CA ASP A 127 -3.18 4.09 -11.54
C ASP A 127 -4.55 4.20 -10.85
N GLN A 128 -4.89 3.20 -10.02
CA GLN A 128 -6.06 3.20 -9.15
C GLN A 128 -5.82 3.88 -7.81
N LEU A 129 -4.57 4.14 -7.41
CA LEU A 129 -4.25 4.70 -6.10
C LEU A 129 -3.69 6.12 -6.25
N ARG A 130 -4.24 7.07 -5.48
CA ARG A 130 -3.71 8.44 -5.43
C ARG A 130 -3.70 9.00 -4.03
N ILE A 131 -2.57 9.53 -3.61
CA ILE A 131 -2.49 10.37 -2.43
C ILE A 131 -3.05 11.73 -2.81
N VAL A 132 -4.00 12.25 -2.02
CA VAL A 132 -4.73 13.47 -2.31
C VAL A 132 -4.49 14.47 -1.19
N TYR A 133 -3.95 15.63 -1.55
CA TYR A 133 -3.91 16.78 -0.67
C TYR A 133 -5.27 17.46 -0.70
N VAL A 134 -5.84 17.66 0.47
CA VAL A 134 -7.17 18.24 0.66
C VAL A 134 -7.13 19.35 1.72
N LYS A 135 -8.11 20.23 1.71
CA LYS A 135 -8.43 21.07 2.86
C LYS A 135 -9.51 20.35 3.67
N ALA A 136 -9.21 20.00 4.92
CA ALA A 136 -10.22 19.53 5.86
C ALA A 136 -11.00 20.75 6.39
N LEU A 137 -12.23 20.93 5.90
CA LEU A 137 -13.02 22.15 6.09
C LEU A 137 -13.42 22.35 7.55
N GLU A 138 -13.80 21.28 8.25
CA GLU A 138 -14.23 21.35 9.65
C GLU A 138 -13.07 21.71 10.60
N LEU A 139 -11.86 21.24 10.29
CA LEU A 139 -10.65 21.55 11.03
C LEU A 139 -9.96 22.84 10.53
N ASN A 140 -10.39 23.35 9.38
CA ASN A 140 -9.81 24.47 8.65
C ASN A 140 -8.28 24.38 8.49
N GLN A 141 -7.80 23.21 8.08
CA GLN A 141 -6.36 22.95 7.88
C GLN A 141 -6.12 22.06 6.66
N ALA A 142 -4.86 22.03 6.22
CA ALA A 142 -4.37 21.05 5.27
C ALA A 142 -4.50 19.63 5.84
N HIS A 143 -4.79 18.67 4.96
CA HIS A 143 -4.88 17.26 5.29
C HIS A 143 -4.51 16.40 4.08
N MET A 144 -4.22 15.12 4.32
CA MET A 144 -3.87 14.19 3.27
C MET A 144 -4.61 12.86 3.45
N VAL A 145 -5.13 12.34 2.35
CA VAL A 145 -5.88 11.08 2.31
C VAL A 145 -5.42 10.22 1.14
N LEU A 146 -5.72 8.92 1.20
CA LEU A 146 -5.55 8.03 0.07
C LEU A 146 -6.89 7.80 -0.64
N ALA A 147 -6.95 8.04 -1.95
CA ALA A 147 -8.08 7.73 -2.80
C ALA A 147 -7.82 6.46 -3.61
N TRP A 148 -8.80 5.56 -3.65
CA TRP A 148 -8.82 4.41 -4.55
C TRP A 148 -9.93 4.57 -5.61
N TYR A 149 -9.55 4.39 -6.87
CA TYR A 149 -10.41 4.53 -8.04
C TYR A 149 -10.67 3.15 -8.64
N PRO A 150 -11.92 2.63 -8.63
CA PRO A 150 -12.24 1.42 -9.37
C PRO A 150 -12.04 1.61 -10.88
N GLU A 151 -12.34 2.81 -11.37
CA GLU A 151 -12.17 3.26 -12.76
C GLU A 151 -11.65 4.71 -12.77
N PRO A 152 -10.93 5.17 -13.81
CA PRO A 152 -10.25 6.48 -13.82
C PRO A 152 -11.14 7.72 -13.55
N ASP A 153 -12.42 7.67 -13.94
CA ASP A 153 -13.41 8.74 -13.79
C ASP A 153 -14.44 8.48 -12.68
N ALA A 154 -14.31 7.36 -11.95
CA ALA A 154 -15.21 7.03 -10.85
C ALA A 154 -15.10 8.02 -9.68
N ASP A 155 -16.17 8.07 -8.89
CA ASP A 155 -16.16 8.64 -7.54
C ASP A 155 -15.33 7.72 -6.62
N PRO A 156 -14.15 8.14 -6.16
CA PRO A 156 -13.22 7.26 -5.48
C PRO A 156 -13.66 6.96 -4.04
N LEU A 157 -13.17 5.84 -3.52
CA LEU A 157 -13.21 5.53 -2.09
C LEU A 157 -12.06 6.25 -1.38
N ILE A 158 -12.36 6.90 -0.26
CA ILE A 158 -11.40 7.66 0.54
C ILE A 158 -11.01 6.87 1.78
N LEU A 159 -9.72 6.61 1.91
CA LEU A 159 -9.06 6.02 3.06
C LEU A 159 -8.39 7.15 3.85
N ASP A 160 -8.94 7.44 5.02
CA ASP A 160 -8.58 8.58 5.87
C ASP A 160 -8.08 8.07 7.23
N ASN A 161 -7.28 8.86 7.95
CA ASN A 161 -6.90 8.62 9.34
C ASN A 161 -7.79 9.38 10.34
N LEU A 162 -8.57 10.37 9.92
CA LEU A 162 -9.55 11.04 10.78
C LEU A 162 -10.76 10.15 11.12
N ILE A 163 -11.16 9.29 10.18
CA ILE A 163 -12.24 8.31 10.36
C ILE A 163 -11.85 6.95 9.79
N ASN A 164 -12.33 5.87 10.40
CA ASN A 164 -12.07 4.51 9.91
C ASN A 164 -12.98 4.08 8.76
N ASP A 165 -14.16 4.68 8.65
CA ASP A 165 -15.12 4.36 7.59
C ASP A 165 -14.58 4.82 6.24
N ILE A 166 -14.48 3.87 5.31
CA ILE A 166 -14.14 4.16 3.91
C ILE A 166 -15.42 4.60 3.21
N LYS A 167 -15.44 5.85 2.75
CA LYS A 167 -16.60 6.47 2.09
C LYS A 167 -16.23 6.95 0.69
N LEU A 168 -17.23 7.12 -0.16
CA LEU A 168 -17.05 7.80 -1.44
C LEU A 168 -16.62 9.25 -1.22
N ALA A 169 -15.85 9.83 -2.13
CA ALA A 169 -15.44 11.22 -2.04
C ALA A 169 -16.64 12.18 -2.07
N SER A 170 -17.68 11.89 -2.85
CA SER A 170 -18.93 12.65 -2.83
C SER A 170 -19.63 12.69 -1.47
N GLN A 171 -19.35 11.73 -0.59
CA GLN A 171 -19.90 11.65 0.78
C GLN A 171 -18.98 12.30 1.83
N ARG A 172 -17.78 12.75 1.43
CA ARG A 172 -16.81 13.45 2.28
C ARG A 172 -16.84 14.94 1.99
N THR A 173 -18.00 15.56 2.22
CA THR A 173 -18.20 17.01 2.01
C THR A 173 -17.37 17.87 2.95
N ASP A 174 -16.73 17.27 3.95
CA ASP A 174 -15.76 17.87 4.86
C ASP A 174 -14.36 18.02 4.24
N LEU A 175 -14.08 17.39 3.08
CA LEU A 175 -12.79 17.43 2.41
C LEU A 175 -12.90 18.13 1.04
N GLU A 176 -12.09 19.17 0.84
CA GLU A 176 -11.98 19.88 -0.43
C GLU A 176 -10.65 19.51 -1.14
N PRO A 177 -10.65 18.79 -2.28
CA PRO A 177 -9.43 18.35 -2.93
C PRO A 177 -8.69 19.48 -3.64
N VAL A 178 -7.37 19.54 -3.50
CA VAL A 178 -6.50 20.55 -4.13
C VAL A 178 -5.64 19.93 -5.23
N TYR A 179 -4.90 18.87 -4.92
CA TYR A 179 -4.09 18.13 -5.88
C TYR A 179 -3.93 16.67 -5.47
N SER A 180 -3.47 15.82 -6.38
CA SER A 180 -3.21 14.41 -6.11
C SER A 180 -1.98 13.91 -6.85
N PHE A 181 -1.34 12.87 -6.32
CA PHE A 181 -0.18 12.23 -6.93
C PHE A 181 -0.14 10.74 -6.59
N ASN A 182 0.67 9.99 -7.35
CA ASN A 182 1.00 8.60 -7.08
C ASN A 182 2.48 8.37 -7.42
N GLY A 183 2.92 7.13 -7.67
CA GLY A 183 4.33 6.84 -7.99
C GLY A 183 4.77 7.45 -9.33
N ASP A 184 3.83 7.64 -10.25
CA ASP A 184 4.11 7.95 -11.66
C ASP A 184 3.78 9.41 -12.06
N GLY A 185 2.89 10.09 -11.34
CA GLY A 185 2.36 11.38 -11.79
C GLY A 185 1.84 12.31 -10.71
N LEU A 186 1.74 13.60 -11.06
CA LEU A 186 1.15 14.67 -10.25
C LEU A 186 0.04 15.36 -11.05
N TRP A 187 -1.12 15.56 -10.42
CA TRP A 187 -2.33 16.14 -11.00
C TRP A 187 -2.90 17.24 -10.10
N LEU A 188 -3.27 18.39 -10.69
CA LEU A 188 -4.10 19.39 -10.01
C LEU A 188 -5.57 19.03 -10.12
N ASN A 189 -6.30 19.14 -9.02
CA ASN A 189 -7.75 18.99 -8.98
C ASN A 189 -8.39 20.38 -9.12
N GLN A 190 -9.29 20.54 -10.09
CA GLN A 190 -10.02 21.79 -10.30
C GLN A 190 -11.45 21.66 -9.76
N SER A 191 -12.02 22.79 -9.32
CA SER A 191 -13.43 22.86 -8.92
C SER A 191 -14.32 22.38 -10.08
N GLY A 192 -15.08 21.31 -9.86
CA GLY A 192 -15.92 20.67 -10.89
C GLY A 192 -15.43 19.31 -11.42
N GLY A 193 -14.37 18.73 -10.86
CA GLY A 193 -13.95 17.35 -11.12
C GLY A 193 -12.97 17.17 -12.29
N ALA A 194 -12.65 18.24 -13.02
CA ALA A 194 -11.61 18.22 -14.05
C ALA A 194 -10.21 18.07 -13.41
N ARG A 195 -9.36 17.25 -14.02
CA ARG A 195 -8.00 16.94 -13.54
C ARG A 195 -6.98 17.26 -14.61
N THR A 196 -5.96 18.03 -14.26
CA THR A 196 -4.87 18.37 -15.19
C THR A 196 -3.57 17.74 -14.69
N ARG A 197 -2.94 16.89 -15.50
CA ARG A 197 -1.60 16.36 -15.21
C ARG A 197 -0.59 17.51 -15.34
N ILE A 198 0.14 17.80 -14.27
CA ILE A 198 1.09 18.91 -14.22
C ILE A 198 2.54 18.45 -14.11
N GLY A 199 2.79 17.16 -13.91
CA GLY A 199 4.14 16.63 -13.87
C GLY A 199 4.23 15.17 -13.45
N GLU A 200 5.45 14.78 -13.14
CA GLU A 200 5.81 13.49 -12.57
C GLU A 200 5.93 13.62 -11.05
N ALA A 201 5.42 12.66 -10.29
CA ALA A 201 5.53 12.66 -8.83
C ALA A 201 6.97 12.57 -8.35
N GLY A 202 7.84 11.95 -9.15
CA GLY A 202 9.28 11.94 -8.92
C GLY A 202 9.92 13.33 -8.85
N LYS A 203 9.23 14.43 -9.21
CA LYS A 203 9.75 15.79 -8.98
C LYS A 203 9.53 16.29 -7.56
N LEU A 204 8.73 15.59 -6.74
CA LEU A 204 8.58 15.88 -5.33
C LEU A 204 9.81 15.36 -4.59
N SER A 205 10.67 16.25 -4.12
CA SER A 205 11.92 15.88 -3.41
C SER A 205 11.67 14.96 -2.22
N ARG A 206 10.59 15.18 -1.46
CA ARG A 206 10.19 14.35 -0.32
C ARG A 206 9.84 12.91 -0.71
N TRP A 207 9.17 12.74 -1.85
CA TRP A 207 8.86 11.41 -2.37
C TRP A 207 10.13 10.65 -2.79
N GLN A 208 11.10 11.35 -3.38
CA GLN A 208 12.40 10.75 -3.70
C GLN A 208 13.16 10.34 -2.43
N ASP A 209 13.23 11.23 -1.45
CA ASP A 209 13.89 10.98 -0.16
C ASP A 209 13.29 9.78 0.57
N LEU A 210 11.96 9.75 0.70
CA LEU A 210 11.24 8.62 1.30
C LEU A 210 11.56 7.30 0.61
N ASN A 211 11.52 7.26 -0.73
CA ASN A 211 11.82 6.04 -1.48
C ASN A 211 13.28 5.58 -1.31
N SER A 212 14.21 6.53 -1.17
CA SER A 212 15.62 6.26 -0.86
C SER A 212 15.76 5.60 0.51
N ARG A 213 15.17 6.20 1.55
CA ARG A 213 15.18 5.67 2.93
C ARG A 213 14.49 4.31 3.03
N LEU A 214 13.34 4.15 2.38
CA LEU A 214 12.64 2.87 2.33
C LEU A 214 13.49 1.79 1.67
N THR A 215 14.09 2.08 0.53
CA THR A 215 14.96 1.13 -0.18
C THR A 215 16.16 0.72 0.68
N GLU A 216 16.78 1.65 1.40
CA GLU A 216 17.87 1.35 2.33
C GLU A 216 17.41 0.44 3.47
N SER A 217 16.27 0.76 4.09
CA SER A 217 15.73 -0.01 5.23
C SER A 217 15.37 -1.46 4.87
N LEU A 218 14.97 -1.69 3.61
CA LEU A 218 14.56 -3.00 3.11
C LEU A 218 15.73 -3.82 2.52
N ARG A 219 16.96 -3.31 2.55
CA ARG A 219 18.12 -4.09 2.08
C ARG A 219 18.32 -5.34 2.96
N PRO A 220 18.65 -6.49 2.36
CA PRO A 220 18.99 -7.72 3.09
C PRO A 220 20.12 -7.53 4.11
#